data_AF-A0A1F7R389-F1
#
_entry.id   AF-A0A1F7R389-F1
#
_cell.length_a   1.000
_cell.length_b   1.000
_cell.length_c   1.000
_cell.angle_alpha   90.00
_cell.angle_beta   90.00
_cell.angle_gamma   90.00
#
_symmetry.space_group_name_H-M   'P 1'
#
loop_
_entity.id
_entity.type
_entity.pdbx_description
1 polymer ?
#
loop_
_entity_poly.entity_id
_entity_poly.type
_entity_poly.pdbx_seq_one_letter_code
_entity_poly.pdbx_strand_id
1 'polypeptide(L)'
;MIRLRATPSFFSLISLIGLVVLITATSPSDNILFSLFFFLLSFVLAVNLAHLIAGIFRQASLSVKARRRIRITAAILVIAMMFQATRSLNWISGSILLIITLGLLFYSDRRSVD
;
A
#
# COMPACT_ATOMS: atom_id res chain seq x y z
N MET A 1 0.00 -31.80 12.04
CA MET A 1 -0.92 -30.91 11.30
C MET A 1 -0.30 -29.51 11.28
N ILE A 2 0.50 -29.19 10.27
CA ILE A 2 1.25 -27.92 10.19
C ILE A 2 0.27 -26.85 9.71
N ARG A 3 -0.18 -25.97 10.60
CA ARG A 3 -0.91 -24.76 10.19
C ARG A 3 0.10 -23.84 9.52
N LEU A 4 0.17 -23.89 8.19
CA LEU A 4 0.81 -22.86 7.38
C LEU A 4 0.08 -21.54 7.64
N ARG A 5 0.49 -20.82 8.70
CA ARG A 5 0.13 -19.41 8.86
C ARG A 5 0.89 -18.68 7.77
N ALA A 6 0.21 -18.39 6.65
CA ALA A 6 0.75 -17.52 5.63
C ALA A 6 1.09 -16.18 6.30
N THR A 7 2.39 -15.93 6.46
CA THR A 7 2.90 -14.72 7.09
C THR A 7 2.79 -13.56 6.10
N PRO A 8 2.69 -12.31 6.58
CA PRO A 8 2.68 -11.14 5.70
C PRO A 8 3.88 -11.09 4.75
N SER A 9 5.03 -11.68 5.13
CA SER A 9 6.21 -11.85 4.27
C SER A 9 5.97 -12.72 3.03
N PHE A 10 5.17 -13.77 3.15
CA PHE A 10 4.86 -14.66 2.02
C PHE A 10 3.98 -13.95 0.99
N PHE A 11 2.94 -13.25 1.45
CA PHE A 11 2.09 -12.46 0.57
C PHE A 11 2.83 -11.29 -0.07
N SER A 12 3.72 -10.60 0.65
CA SER A 12 4.55 -9.56 0.05
C SER A 12 5.44 -10.13 -1.06
N LEU A 13 6.06 -11.28 -0.83
CA LEU A 13 6.94 -11.92 -1.82
C LEU A 13 6.17 -12.30 -3.10
N ILE A 14 5.01 -12.95 -2.97
CA ILE A 14 4.17 -13.31 -4.13
C ILE A 14 3.72 -12.06 -4.88
N SER A 15 3.27 -11.03 -4.15
CA SER A 15 2.82 -9.79 -4.79
C SER A 15 3.95 -9.05 -5.50
N LEU A 16 5.18 -9.09 -4.95
CA LEU A 16 6.36 -8.53 -5.58
C LEU A 16 6.69 -9.27 -6.88
N ILE A 17 6.73 -10.61 -6.84
CA ILE A 17 7.00 -11.44 -8.02
C ILE A 17 5.94 -11.18 -9.10
N GLY A 18 4.65 -11.13 -8.72
CA GLY A 18 3.57 -10.80 -9.63
C GLY A 18 3.74 -9.43 -10.28
N LEU A 19 4.13 -8.40 -9.51
CA LEU A 19 4.40 -7.07 -10.03
C LEU A 19 5.60 -7.03 -10.99
N VAL A 20 6.68 -7.75 -10.68
CA VAL A 20 7.85 -7.82 -11.57
C VAL A 20 7.46 -8.44 -12.91
N VAL A 21 6.75 -9.56 -12.89
CA VAL A 21 6.26 -10.22 -14.12
C VAL A 21 5.36 -9.29 -14.92
N LEU A 22 4.44 -8.61 -14.24
CA LEU A 22 3.57 -7.62 -14.88
C LEU A 22 4.41 -6.52 -15.55
N ILE A 23 5.27 -5.80 -14.82
CA ILE A 23 6.06 -4.69 -15.38
C ILE A 23 6.86 -5.12 -16.62
N THR A 24 7.39 -6.35 -16.64
CA THR A 24 8.13 -6.86 -17.79
C THR A 24 7.27 -7.23 -18.99
N ALA A 25 5.99 -7.56 -18.77
CA ALA A 25 5.09 -8.04 -19.82
C ALA A 25 4.42 -6.91 -20.59
N THR A 26 3.99 -5.83 -19.92
CA THR A 26 3.35 -4.69 -20.57
C THR A 26 3.31 -3.47 -19.65
N SER A 27 3.09 -2.28 -20.24
CA SER A 27 2.95 -1.06 -19.47
C SER A 27 1.50 -0.93 -18.96
N PRO A 28 1.28 -0.54 -17.70
CA PRO A 28 -0.07 -0.39 -17.15
C PRO A 28 -0.90 0.73 -17.78
N SER A 29 -0.32 1.55 -18.67
CA SER A 29 -1.04 2.54 -19.46
C SER A 29 -1.68 1.99 -20.73
N ASP A 30 -1.23 0.84 -21.23
CA ASP A 30 -1.65 0.32 -22.54
C ASP A 30 -2.90 -0.56 -22.45
N ASN A 31 -3.19 -1.12 -21.27
CA ASN A 31 -4.31 -2.04 -21.08
C ASN A 31 -4.99 -1.84 -19.71
N ILE A 32 -6.28 -1.51 -19.72
CA ILE A 32 -7.09 -1.23 -18.52
C ILE A 32 -7.16 -2.44 -17.58
N LEU A 33 -7.35 -3.65 -18.11
CA LEU A 33 -7.39 -4.88 -17.31
C LEU A 33 -6.07 -5.09 -16.59
N PHE A 34 -4.98 -4.89 -17.32
CA PHE A 34 -3.63 -5.02 -16.78
C PHE A 34 -3.33 -3.99 -15.68
N SER A 35 -3.72 -2.73 -15.92
CA SER A 35 -3.64 -1.63 -14.97
C SER A 35 -4.35 -2.00 -13.66
N LEU A 36 -5.56 -2.53 -13.76
CA LEU A 36 -6.37 -2.91 -12.60
C LEU A 36 -5.69 -4.01 -11.77
N PHE A 37 -5.17 -5.06 -12.42
CA PHE A 37 -4.40 -6.11 -11.72
C PHE A 37 -3.11 -5.57 -11.09
N PHE A 38 -2.36 -4.73 -11.81
CA PHE A 38 -1.13 -4.11 -11.33
C PHE A 38 -1.36 -3.28 -10.07
N PHE A 39 -2.37 -2.41 -10.07
CA PHE A 39 -2.67 -1.58 -8.92
C PHE A 39 -3.28 -2.36 -7.74
N LEU A 40 -4.05 -3.41 -8.02
CA LEU A 40 -4.55 -4.31 -6.98
C LEU A 40 -3.40 -5.06 -6.28
N LEU A 41 -2.46 -5.61 -7.06
CA LEU A 41 -1.25 -6.25 -6.53
C LEU A 41 -0.37 -5.26 -5.77
N SER A 42 -0.24 -4.02 -6.25
CA SER A 42 0.48 -2.94 -5.56
C SER A 42 -0.16 -2.61 -4.21
N PHE A 43 -1.49 -2.59 -4.12
CA PHE A 43 -2.20 -2.39 -2.86
C PHE A 43 -1.94 -3.53 -1.87
N VAL A 44 -2.04 -4.77 -2.33
CA VAL A 44 -1.76 -5.95 -1.51
C VAL A 44 -0.30 -5.93 -1.03
N LEU A 45 0.65 -5.59 -1.91
CA LEU A 45 2.06 -5.45 -1.56
C LEU A 45 2.24 -4.37 -0.49
N ALA A 46 1.71 -3.16 -0.72
CA ALA A 46 1.86 -2.03 0.19
C ALA A 46 1.29 -2.32 1.58
N VAL A 47 0.11 -2.95 1.66
CA VAL A 47 -0.49 -3.35 2.94
C VAL A 47 0.37 -4.39 3.66
N ASN A 48 0.83 -5.43 2.96
CA ASN A 48 1.64 -6.49 3.56
C ASN A 48 3.02 -5.98 4.00
N LEU A 49 3.65 -5.13 3.18
CA LEU A 49 4.93 -4.52 3.49
C LEU A 49 4.82 -3.61 4.71
N ALA A 50 3.75 -2.81 4.81
CA ALA A 50 3.51 -1.99 5.98
C ALA A 50 3.24 -2.82 7.26
N HIS A 51 2.56 -3.98 7.16
CA HIS A 51 2.42 -4.90 8.29
C HIS A 51 3.75 -5.54 8.69
N LEU A 52 4.58 -5.89 7.72
CA LEU A 52 5.90 -6.48 7.93
C LEU A 52 6.85 -5.47 8.61
N ILE A 53 6.94 -4.25 8.06
CA ILE A 53 7.67 -3.13 8.65
C ILE A 53 7.17 -2.88 10.08
N ALA A 54 5.86 -2.75 10.26
CA ALA A 54 5.32 -2.48 11.59
C ALA A 54 5.56 -3.63 12.59
N GLY A 55 5.61 -4.89 12.13
CA GLY A 55 5.97 -6.04 12.96
C GLY A 55 7.47 -6.13 13.30
N ILE A 56 8.34 -5.60 12.44
CA ILE A 56 9.79 -5.47 12.72
C ILE A 56 10.03 -4.36 13.75
N PHE A 57 9.36 -3.22 13.61
CA PHE A 57 9.54 -2.07 14.50
C PHE A 57 8.76 -2.14 15.81
N ARG A 58 7.67 -2.93 15.88
CA ARG A 58 6.88 -3.13 17.10
C ARG A 58 6.72 -4.63 17.37
N GLN A 59 7.34 -5.09 18.47
CA GLN A 59 7.19 -6.45 18.98
C GLN A 59 5.76 -6.80 19.48
N ALA A 60 4.90 -5.79 19.67
CA ALA A 60 3.53 -5.98 20.15
C ALA A 60 2.50 -6.05 19.01
N SER A 61 1.41 -6.80 19.22
CA SER A 61 0.31 -6.94 18.26
C SER A 61 -0.24 -5.59 17.82
N LEU A 62 -0.36 -5.38 16.50
CA LEU A 62 -0.87 -4.11 15.95
C LEU A 62 -2.29 -3.82 16.44
N SER A 63 -2.49 -2.64 17.02
CA SER A 63 -3.82 -2.17 17.40
C SER A 63 -4.73 -2.08 16.18
N VAL A 64 -6.05 -2.17 16.41
CA VAL A 64 -7.06 -2.05 15.33
C VAL A 64 -6.92 -0.69 14.61
N LYS A 65 -6.60 0.37 15.37
CA LYS A 65 -6.33 1.72 14.84
C LYS A 65 -5.14 1.73 13.88
N ALA A 66 -4.02 1.10 14.25
CA ALA A 66 -2.83 1.02 13.39
C ALA A 66 -3.11 0.24 12.09
N ARG A 67 -3.85 -0.88 12.17
CA ARG A 67 -4.24 -1.67 11.00
C ARG A 67 -5.12 -0.87 10.03
N ARG A 68 -6.08 -0.10 10.55
CA ARG A 68 -6.92 0.78 9.72
C ARG A 68 -6.09 1.86 9.02
N ARG A 69 -5.14 2.47 9.72
CA ARG A 69 -4.23 3.47 9.12
C ARG A 69 -3.39 2.89 8.00
N ILE A 70 -2.79 1.72 8.20
CA ILE A 70 -2.00 1.04 7.17
C ILE A 70 -2.81 0.87 5.88
N ARG A 71 -4.06 0.42 5.98
CA ARG A 71 -4.94 0.25 4.80
C ARG A 71 -5.26 1.58 4.12
N ILE A 72 -5.56 2.63 4.89
CA ILE A 72 -5.87 3.96 4.34
C ILE A 72 -4.64 4.55 3.63
N THR A 73 -3.46 4.51 4.28
CA THR A 73 -2.22 5.01 3.68
C THR A 73 -1.86 4.24 2.41
N ALA A 74 -1.99 2.91 2.43
CA ALA A 74 -1.74 2.08 1.25
C ALA A 74 -2.71 2.40 0.11
N ALA A 75 -4.00 2.61 0.41
CA ALA A 75 -4.99 2.97 -0.62
C ALA A 75 -4.65 4.32 -1.26
N ILE A 76 -4.34 5.33 -0.45
CA ILE A 76 -3.99 6.66 -0.97
C ILE A 76 -2.70 6.62 -1.79
N LEU A 77 -1.70 5.86 -1.34
CA LEU A 77 -0.44 5.70 -2.07
C LEU A 77 -0.66 5.04 -3.44
N VAL A 78 -1.48 3.99 -3.51
CA VAL A 78 -1.82 3.32 -4.78
C VAL A 78 -2.61 4.24 -5.70
N ILE A 79 -3.58 4.99 -5.16
CA ILE A 79 -4.35 5.97 -5.94
C ILE A 79 -3.41 7.05 -6.51
N ALA A 80 -2.46 7.56 -5.71
CA ALA A 80 -1.48 8.51 -6.19
C ALA A 80 -0.61 7.92 -7.32
N MET A 81 -0.16 6.67 -7.18
CA MET A 81 0.55 5.95 -8.24
C MET A 81 -0.30 5.76 -9.51
N MET A 82 -1.61 5.52 -9.38
CA MET A 82 -2.53 5.45 -10.53
C MET A 82 -2.57 6.76 -11.31
N PHE A 83 -2.75 7.88 -10.63
CA PHE A 83 -2.78 9.19 -11.29
C PHE A 83 -1.42 9.57 -11.88
N GLN A 84 -0.31 9.14 -11.26
CA GLN A 84 1.03 9.35 -11.81
C GLN A 84 1.25 8.52 -13.09
N ALA A 85 0.79 7.27 -13.11
CA ALA A 85 0.91 6.39 -14.28
C ALA A 85 0.16 6.93 -15.50
N THR A 86 -0.98 7.60 -15.30
CA THR A 86 -1.72 8.28 -16.38
C THR A 86 -1.14 9.65 -16.77
N ARG A 87 0.00 10.05 -16.17
CA ARG A 87 0.59 11.40 -16.27
C ARG A 87 -0.36 12.53 -15.87
N SER A 88 -1.47 12.20 -15.22
CA SER A 88 -2.47 13.16 -14.72
C SER A 88 -1.99 13.83 -13.42
N LEU A 89 -1.12 13.16 -12.67
CA LEU A 89 -0.47 13.71 -11.48
C LEU A 89 0.98 14.08 -11.77
N ASN A 90 1.33 15.35 -11.50
CA ASN A 90 2.71 15.76 -11.38
C ASN A 90 3.29 15.26 -10.03
N TRP A 91 4.58 14.95 -9.98
CA TRP A 91 5.29 14.53 -8.75
C TRP A 91 5.06 15.50 -7.58
N ILE A 92 4.96 16.80 -7.85
CA ILE A 92 4.65 17.83 -6.85
C ILE A 92 3.26 17.59 -6.24
N SER A 93 2.24 17.35 -7.07
CA SER A 93 0.89 17.06 -6.62
C SER A 93 0.81 15.75 -5.83
N GLY A 94 1.59 14.73 -6.21
CA GLY A 94 1.75 13.49 -5.45
C GLY A 94 2.33 13.72 -4.05
N SER A 95 3.38 14.54 -3.94
CA SER A 95 3.98 14.93 -2.65
C SER A 95 3.00 15.70 -1.76
N ILE A 96 2.23 16.62 -2.32
CA ILE A 96 1.18 17.36 -1.57
C ILE A 96 0.14 16.38 -1.03
N LEU A 97 -0.32 15.42 -1.84
CA LEU A 97 -1.28 14.40 -1.41
C LEU A 97 -0.75 13.54 -0.25
N LEU A 98 0.53 13.17 -0.31
CA LEU A 98 1.21 12.45 0.78
C LEU A 98 1.26 13.28 2.07
N ILE A 99 1.63 14.56 1.97
CA ILE A 99 1.67 15.47 3.12
C ILE A 99 0.28 15.63 3.76
N ILE A 100 -0.77 15.83 2.95
CA ILE A 100 -2.16 15.92 3.44
C ILE A 100 -2.58 14.62 4.14
N THR A 101 -2.22 13.48 3.55
CA THR A 101 -2.52 12.15 4.11
C THR A 101 -1.83 11.94 5.45
N LEU A 102 -0.54 12.27 5.54
CA LEU A 102 0.20 12.26 6.79
C LEU A 102 -0.45 13.19 7.82
N GLY A 103 -0.80 14.42 7.42
CA GLY A 103 -1.50 15.38 8.27
C GLY A 103 -2.82 14.85 8.84
N LEU A 104 -3.66 14.24 8.00
CA LEU A 104 -4.92 13.61 8.41
C LEU A 104 -4.71 12.44 9.38
N LEU A 105 -3.69 11.62 9.13
CA LEU A 105 -3.35 10.49 9.98
C LEU A 105 -2.85 10.95 11.36
N PHE A 106 -2.00 11.98 11.42
CA PHE A 106 -1.53 12.57 12.67
C PHE A 106 -2.64 13.31 13.42
N TYR A 107 -3.49 14.06 12.71
CA TYR A 107 -4.63 14.76 13.30
C TYR A 107 -5.64 13.80 13.92
N SER A 108 -5.94 12.69 13.23
CA SER A 108 -6.79 11.61 13.76
C SER A 108 -6.20 10.93 15.01
N ASP A 109 -4.89 11.05 15.27
CA ASP A 109 -4.30 10.45 16.48
C ASP A 109 -4.60 11.27 17.72
N ARG A 110 -4.52 12.60 17.59
CA ARG A 110 -4.74 13.54 18.69
C ARG A 110 -6.19 13.58 19.16
N ARG A 111 -7.16 13.26 18.29
CA ARG A 111 -8.59 13.32 18.59
C ARG A 111 -9.17 12.06 19.26
N SER A 112 -8.40 11.00 19.49
CA SER A 112 -8.91 9.78 20.16
C SER A 112 -8.58 9.71 21.66
N VAL A 113 -8.25 10.86 22.26
CA VAL A 113 -7.95 10.97 23.70
C VAL A 113 -9.19 11.44 24.48
N ASP A 114 -10.34 11.63 23.81
CA ASP A 114 -11.63 11.93 24.43
C ASP A 114 -12.53 10.69 24.45
#